data_AF-A0A4Q3V085-F1
#
_entry.id   AF-A0A4Q3V085-F1
#
_cell.length_a   1.000
_cell.length_b   1.000
_cell.length_c   1.000
_cell.angle_alpha   90.00
_cell.angle_beta   90.00
_cell.angle_gamma   90.00
#
_symmetry.space_group_name_H-M   'P 1'
#
loop_
_entity.id
_entity.type
_entity.pdbx_description
1 polymer ?
#
loop_
_entity_poly.entity_id
_entity_poly.type
_entity_poly.pdbx_seq_one_letter_code
_entity_poly.pdbx_strand_id
1 'polypeptide(L)'
;MLDEALDLDVPLAVEWCRTAASLGWRLPDSHLIKILDAMAKAPNVWIPALPVLGERGRWLMTLNPDWARVQKRNVPEDIEALRSRWPEATGAERTAIVDRFGDDHALIRELATTTWKTDSAKTRLQAVEALAGSPQAEDGEFLLSCLGDRSLEVRSAAARGAAKLRIPEFEEEVFALAQEFVQWEPTFSVRVPEMDDKRFERYGMASVKGAVHAYQRQGRFNGLMALIPPVRWLAMEPTAPPSLGQRLLGAVRQTLGAAEATGPARLLRRIPKDGDGATFRSVLLHATSTFGDVLWMEALLDESLMNFAYSTHGMLSSLPREKQEALARRAWNEDGRTRARVFLPFATSGQAWSPDFTRWFIPALIAESRLERPRFYPDSLRSLAMAMDLDAAEFPAVELAPGWDGLFNHWRQVIALRRSILRTLPTIPKP
;
A
#
# COMPACT_ATOMS: atom_id res chain seq x y z
N MET A 1 0.36 -15.36 -29.94
CA MET A 1 0.80 -14.36 -28.94
C MET A 1 -0.22 -14.08 -27.82
N LEU A 2 -1.48 -13.66 -28.08
CA LEU A 2 -2.53 -13.72 -27.02
C LEU A 2 -2.84 -15.17 -26.64
N ASP A 3 -2.91 -16.07 -27.64
CA ASP A 3 -2.97 -17.52 -27.40
C ASP A 3 -1.79 -18.01 -26.54
N GLU A 4 -0.56 -17.63 -26.85
CA GLU A 4 0.62 -17.94 -26.00
C GLU A 4 0.52 -17.35 -24.59
N ALA A 5 0.01 -16.12 -24.42
CA ALA A 5 -0.17 -15.51 -23.09
C ALA A 5 -1.23 -16.24 -22.25
N LEU A 6 -2.27 -16.79 -22.89
CA LEU A 6 -3.33 -17.56 -22.24
C LEU A 6 -2.97 -19.04 -22.07
N ASP A 7 -2.09 -19.58 -22.92
CA ASP A 7 -1.66 -20.98 -22.92
C ASP A 7 -0.40 -21.24 -22.07
N LEU A 8 0.45 -20.22 -21.81
CA LEU A 8 1.76 -20.41 -21.17
C LEU A 8 1.89 -19.96 -19.70
N ASP A 9 1.14 -18.95 -19.21
CA ASP A 9 1.33 -18.48 -17.82
C ASP A 9 0.21 -17.56 -17.27
N VAL A 10 -0.33 -17.85 -16.08
CA VAL A 10 -1.39 -17.07 -15.41
C VAL A 10 -1.01 -15.59 -15.17
N PRO A 11 0.22 -15.25 -14.73
CA PRO A 11 0.67 -13.86 -14.60
C PRO A 11 0.68 -13.08 -15.92
N LEU A 12 0.93 -13.76 -17.04
CA LEU A 12 0.99 -13.13 -18.35
C LEU A 12 -0.41 -12.75 -18.86
N ALA A 13 -1.41 -13.61 -18.60
CA ALA A 13 -2.81 -13.31 -18.82
C ALA A 13 -3.30 -12.14 -17.94
N VAL A 14 -2.93 -12.12 -16.66
CA VAL A 14 -3.23 -10.99 -15.74
C VAL A 14 -2.71 -9.68 -16.31
N GLU A 15 -1.46 -9.67 -16.78
CA GLU A 15 -0.81 -8.47 -17.28
C GLU A 15 -1.43 -7.97 -18.58
N TRP A 16 -1.76 -8.89 -19.49
CA TRP A 16 -2.51 -8.56 -20.70
C TRP A 16 -3.82 -7.87 -20.35
N CYS A 17 -4.58 -8.43 -19.41
CA CYS A 17 -5.87 -7.88 -18.99
C CYS A 17 -5.75 -6.49 -18.35
N ARG A 18 -4.74 -6.26 -17.49
CA ARG A 18 -4.49 -4.92 -16.90
C ARG A 18 -4.14 -3.89 -17.96
N THR A 19 -3.25 -4.26 -18.88
CA THR A 19 -2.79 -3.38 -19.97
C THR A 19 -3.94 -3.05 -20.92
N ALA A 20 -4.74 -4.05 -21.31
CA ALA A 20 -5.90 -3.83 -22.15
C ALA A 20 -6.96 -2.97 -21.42
N ALA A 21 -7.17 -3.17 -20.12
CA ALA A 21 -8.13 -2.39 -19.33
C ALA A 21 -7.74 -0.90 -19.24
N SER A 22 -6.46 -0.59 -19.00
CA SER A 22 -5.97 0.79 -18.91
C SER A 22 -6.03 1.52 -20.26
N LEU A 23 -5.91 0.78 -21.35
CA LEU A 23 -6.07 1.29 -22.72
C LEU A 23 -7.52 1.31 -23.21
N GLY A 24 -8.48 0.89 -22.37
CA GLY A 24 -9.91 0.85 -22.70
C GLY A 24 -10.29 -0.23 -23.72
N TRP A 25 -9.46 -1.26 -23.88
CA TRP A 25 -9.63 -2.32 -24.86
C TRP A 25 -10.50 -3.48 -24.36
N ARG A 26 -11.06 -4.24 -25.29
CA ARG A 26 -11.81 -5.47 -25.04
C ARG A 26 -11.05 -6.69 -25.58
N LEU A 27 -11.28 -7.84 -24.97
CA LEU A 27 -10.74 -9.13 -25.37
C LEU A 27 -11.44 -9.60 -26.66
N PRO A 28 -10.71 -10.10 -27.68
CA PRO A 28 -11.33 -10.65 -28.86
C PRO A 28 -12.26 -11.82 -28.53
N ASP A 29 -13.40 -11.91 -29.21
CA ASP A 29 -14.45 -12.92 -28.96
C ASP A 29 -13.92 -14.35 -28.91
N SER A 30 -12.93 -14.68 -29.75
CA SER A 30 -12.30 -16.01 -29.82
C SER A 30 -11.59 -16.43 -28.54
N HIS A 31 -11.24 -15.50 -27.66
CA HIS A 31 -10.49 -15.77 -26.42
C HIS A 31 -11.37 -15.70 -25.16
N LEU A 32 -12.65 -15.31 -25.29
CA LEU A 32 -13.54 -15.11 -24.14
C LEU A 32 -13.69 -16.37 -23.29
N ILE A 33 -13.82 -17.55 -23.93
CA ILE A 33 -13.95 -18.82 -23.20
C ILE A 33 -12.68 -19.13 -22.41
N LYS A 34 -11.50 -18.96 -23.03
CA LYS A 34 -10.21 -19.23 -22.38
C LYS A 34 -10.00 -18.35 -21.13
N ILE A 35 -10.30 -17.05 -21.21
CA ILE A 35 -10.13 -16.15 -20.05
C ILE A 35 -11.16 -16.47 -18.95
N LEU A 36 -12.39 -16.83 -19.30
CA LEU A 36 -13.42 -17.23 -18.32
C LEU A 36 -13.03 -18.51 -17.58
N ASP A 37 -12.44 -19.49 -18.27
CA ASP A 37 -11.88 -20.68 -17.64
C ASP A 37 -10.69 -20.36 -16.73
N ALA A 38 -9.81 -19.44 -17.14
CA ALA A 38 -8.70 -18.97 -16.30
C ALA A 38 -9.22 -18.24 -15.04
N MET A 39 -10.24 -17.40 -15.19
CA MET A 39 -10.92 -16.70 -14.09
C MET A 39 -11.55 -17.66 -13.08
N ALA A 40 -12.11 -18.79 -13.55
CA ALA A 40 -12.67 -19.81 -12.69
C ALA A 40 -11.61 -20.58 -11.88
N LYS A 41 -10.41 -20.77 -12.46
CA LYS A 41 -9.30 -21.54 -11.85
C LYS A 41 -8.39 -20.68 -10.96
N ALA A 42 -8.26 -19.39 -11.26
CA ALA A 42 -7.29 -18.49 -10.65
C ALA A 42 -7.95 -17.15 -10.25
N PRO A 43 -8.28 -16.96 -8.95
CA PRO A 43 -9.00 -15.76 -8.47
C PRO A 43 -8.28 -14.42 -8.75
N ASN A 44 -6.96 -14.43 -8.90
CA ASN A 44 -6.15 -13.25 -9.20
C ASN A 44 -6.29 -12.74 -10.65
N VAL A 45 -6.84 -13.55 -11.57
CA VAL A 45 -7.15 -13.15 -12.96
C VAL A 45 -8.46 -12.36 -13.03
N TRP A 46 -9.34 -12.56 -12.04
CA TRP A 46 -10.69 -12.05 -12.04
C TRP A 46 -10.79 -10.53 -12.19
N ILE A 47 -10.18 -9.80 -11.26
CA ILE A 47 -10.24 -8.33 -11.19
C ILE A 47 -9.64 -7.69 -12.46
N PRO A 48 -8.43 -8.12 -12.92
CA PRO A 48 -7.87 -7.64 -14.18
C PRO A 48 -8.74 -7.90 -15.41
N ALA A 49 -9.41 -9.05 -15.50
CA ALA A 49 -10.09 -9.49 -16.72
C ALA A 49 -11.49 -8.87 -16.89
N LEU A 50 -12.19 -8.55 -15.79
CA LEU A 50 -13.54 -7.99 -15.81
C LEU A 50 -13.73 -6.77 -16.75
N PRO A 51 -12.83 -5.76 -16.75
CA PRO A 51 -12.98 -4.58 -17.60
C PRO A 51 -12.87 -4.85 -19.09
N VAL A 52 -12.26 -5.98 -19.49
CA VAL A 52 -11.92 -6.31 -20.89
C VAL A 52 -12.88 -7.34 -21.50
N LEU A 53 -13.80 -7.95 -20.74
CA LEU A 53 -14.72 -8.98 -21.24
C LEU A 53 -15.77 -8.47 -22.26
N GLY A 54 -16.12 -7.19 -22.22
CA GLY A 54 -17.22 -6.63 -23.00
C GLY A 54 -18.60 -7.26 -22.68
N GLU A 55 -19.62 -6.87 -23.43
CA GLU A 55 -20.99 -7.39 -23.24
C GLU A 55 -21.10 -8.89 -23.50
N ARG A 56 -20.41 -9.41 -24.54
CA ARG A 56 -20.46 -10.84 -24.89
C ARG A 56 -19.85 -11.72 -23.82
N GLY A 57 -18.73 -11.32 -23.23
CA GLY A 57 -18.12 -12.04 -22.10
C GLY A 57 -19.02 -12.03 -20.86
N ARG A 58 -19.66 -10.88 -20.56
CA ARG A 58 -20.65 -10.79 -19.47
C ARG A 58 -21.89 -11.63 -19.73
N TRP A 59 -22.35 -11.71 -20.97
CA TRP A 59 -23.43 -12.61 -21.37
C TRP A 59 -23.02 -14.08 -21.22
N LEU A 60 -21.83 -14.47 -21.67
CA LEU A 60 -21.33 -15.85 -21.48
C LEU A 60 -21.26 -16.26 -20.00
N MET A 61 -20.91 -15.32 -19.11
CA MET A 61 -20.92 -15.55 -17.67
C MET A 61 -22.31 -15.86 -17.11
N THR A 62 -23.41 -15.42 -17.74
CA THR A 62 -24.77 -15.77 -17.28
C THR A 62 -25.12 -17.24 -17.55
N LEU A 63 -24.45 -17.86 -18.52
CA LEU A 63 -24.80 -19.18 -19.04
C LEU A 63 -24.12 -20.33 -18.32
N ASN A 64 -23.01 -20.07 -17.61
CA ASN A 64 -22.25 -21.09 -16.90
C ASN A 64 -22.15 -20.74 -15.40
N PRO A 65 -22.76 -21.51 -14.49
CA PRO A 65 -22.71 -21.28 -13.05
C PRO A 65 -21.30 -21.19 -12.45
N ASP A 66 -20.32 -21.88 -13.03
CA ASP A 66 -18.92 -21.85 -12.57
C ASP A 66 -18.25 -20.51 -12.88
N TRP A 67 -18.69 -19.83 -13.95
CA TRP A 67 -18.31 -18.45 -14.29
C TRP A 67 -19.24 -17.41 -13.59
N ALA A 68 -20.48 -17.81 -13.29
CA ALA A 68 -21.54 -16.96 -12.72
C ALA A 68 -21.45 -16.76 -11.20
N ARG A 69 -20.56 -17.48 -10.49
CA ARG A 69 -20.30 -17.27 -9.05
C ARG A 69 -19.95 -15.82 -8.69
N VAL A 70 -19.75 -14.98 -9.69
CA VAL A 70 -19.38 -13.57 -9.54
C VAL A 70 -20.37 -12.59 -10.20
N GLN A 71 -21.51 -13.08 -10.71
CA GLN A 71 -22.56 -12.26 -11.33
C GLN A 71 -23.71 -11.89 -10.38
N LYS A 72 -23.70 -12.32 -9.12
CA LYS A 72 -24.72 -11.94 -8.11
C LYS A 72 -24.57 -10.49 -7.63
N ARG A 73 -24.54 -9.52 -8.55
CA ARG A 73 -24.52 -8.08 -8.30
C ARG A 73 -25.18 -7.35 -9.47
N ASN A 74 -26.49 -7.50 -9.61
CA ASN A 74 -27.30 -6.68 -10.52
C ASN A 74 -27.44 -5.28 -9.90
N VAL A 75 -26.33 -4.54 -9.83
CA VAL A 75 -26.26 -3.18 -9.32
C VAL A 75 -26.76 -2.26 -10.42
N PRO A 76 -27.82 -1.45 -10.20
CA PRO A 76 -28.29 -0.48 -11.18
C PRO A 76 -27.13 0.37 -11.71
N GLU A 77 -27.10 0.61 -13.03
CA GLU A 77 -26.10 1.50 -13.64
C GLU A 77 -26.49 2.97 -13.50
N ASP A 78 -27.79 3.23 -13.35
CA ASP A 78 -28.34 4.56 -13.11
C ASP A 78 -28.41 4.89 -11.61
N ILE A 79 -27.92 6.08 -11.24
CA ILE A 79 -27.84 6.54 -9.85
C ILE A 79 -29.24 6.77 -9.27
N GLU A 80 -30.20 7.21 -10.06
CA GLU A 80 -31.56 7.47 -9.57
C GLU A 80 -32.30 6.16 -9.28
N ALA A 81 -32.19 5.17 -10.18
CA ALA A 81 -32.66 3.82 -9.93
C ALA A 81 -31.97 3.17 -8.71
N LEU A 82 -30.68 3.44 -8.50
CA LEU A 82 -29.94 3.00 -7.32
C LEU A 82 -30.52 3.61 -6.04
N ARG A 83 -30.72 4.93 -5.99
CA ARG A 83 -31.32 5.63 -4.84
C ARG A 83 -32.69 5.08 -4.49
N SER A 84 -33.55 4.88 -5.48
CA SER A 84 -34.89 4.33 -5.28
C SER A 84 -34.85 2.91 -4.70
N ARG A 85 -33.86 2.09 -5.09
CA ARG A 85 -33.76 0.70 -4.66
C ARG A 85 -32.99 0.52 -3.36
N TRP A 86 -32.15 1.47 -2.97
CA TRP A 86 -31.27 1.37 -1.80
C TRP A 86 -31.98 1.06 -0.47
N PRO A 87 -33.13 1.71 -0.14
CA PRO A 87 -33.85 1.41 1.10
C PRO A 87 -34.28 -0.05 1.20
N GLU A 88 -34.58 -0.69 0.07
CA GLU A 88 -35.05 -2.08 -0.04
C GLU A 88 -33.90 -3.08 -0.30
N ALA A 89 -32.69 -2.60 -0.58
CA ALA A 89 -31.54 -3.43 -0.88
C ALA A 89 -31.13 -4.31 0.31
N THR A 90 -30.86 -5.58 0.03
CA THR A 90 -30.27 -6.53 0.98
C THR A 90 -28.84 -6.13 1.34
N GLY A 91 -28.33 -6.60 2.49
CA GLY A 91 -26.95 -6.31 2.90
C GLY A 91 -25.89 -6.74 1.87
N ALA A 92 -26.15 -7.80 1.10
CA ALA A 92 -25.27 -8.25 0.01
C ALA A 92 -25.31 -7.31 -1.20
N GLU A 93 -26.47 -6.75 -1.53
CA GLU A 93 -26.60 -5.73 -2.58
C GLU A 93 -25.96 -4.42 -2.14
N ARG A 94 -26.11 -4.00 -0.88
CA ARG A 94 -25.43 -2.81 -0.35
C ARG A 94 -23.91 -2.95 -0.41
N THR A 95 -23.39 -4.11 -0.02
CA THR A 95 -21.95 -4.46 -0.18
C THR A 95 -21.51 -4.31 -1.64
N ALA A 96 -22.33 -4.83 -2.56
CA ALA A 96 -22.06 -4.77 -3.99
C ALA A 96 -22.01 -3.36 -4.56
N ILE A 97 -22.89 -2.50 -4.07
CA ILE A 97 -22.99 -1.10 -4.45
C ILE A 97 -21.78 -0.33 -3.94
N VAL A 98 -21.41 -0.50 -2.66
CA VAL A 98 -20.22 0.14 -2.08
C VAL A 98 -18.96 -0.28 -2.84
N ASP A 99 -18.81 -1.57 -3.15
CA ASP A 99 -17.66 -2.05 -3.93
C ASP A 99 -17.61 -1.47 -5.36
N ARG A 100 -18.76 -1.15 -5.96
CA ARG A 100 -18.83 -0.59 -7.34
C ARG A 100 -18.63 0.93 -7.36
N PHE A 101 -19.21 1.63 -6.40
CA PHE A 101 -19.27 3.09 -6.36
C PHE A 101 -18.40 3.68 -5.25
N GLY A 102 -17.45 2.91 -4.71
CA GLY A 102 -16.60 3.33 -3.60
C GLY A 102 -15.82 4.63 -3.87
N ASP A 103 -15.54 4.91 -5.15
CA ASP A 103 -14.86 6.15 -5.58
C ASP A 103 -15.78 7.39 -5.55
N ASP A 104 -17.11 7.21 -5.59
CA ASP A 104 -18.10 8.30 -5.43
C ASP A 104 -18.46 8.47 -3.96
N HIS A 105 -17.56 9.15 -3.23
CA HIS A 105 -17.70 9.35 -1.79
C HIS A 105 -19.00 10.07 -1.43
N ALA A 106 -19.47 11.02 -2.26
CA ALA A 106 -20.71 11.74 -2.02
C ALA A 106 -21.90 10.78 -2.02
N LEU A 107 -21.98 9.89 -3.02
CA LEU A 107 -23.01 8.87 -3.10
C LEU A 107 -22.91 7.86 -1.94
N ILE A 108 -21.71 7.39 -1.59
CA ILE A 108 -21.53 6.46 -0.47
C ILE A 108 -22.01 7.09 0.85
N ARG A 109 -21.65 8.35 1.13
CA ARG A 109 -22.13 9.08 2.32
C ARG A 109 -23.63 9.25 2.30
N GLU A 110 -24.20 9.67 1.16
CA GLU A 110 -25.64 9.86 0.96
C GLU A 110 -26.40 8.57 1.31
N LEU A 111 -26.06 7.47 0.64
CA LEU A 111 -26.70 6.17 0.80
C LEU A 111 -26.53 5.64 2.22
N ALA A 112 -25.31 5.63 2.76
CA ALA A 112 -25.02 5.13 4.10
C ALA A 112 -25.80 5.89 5.18
N THR A 113 -25.94 7.21 5.04
CA THR A 113 -26.68 8.04 6.00
C THR A 113 -28.16 7.66 6.08
N THR A 114 -28.78 7.29 4.96
CA THR A 114 -30.22 6.93 4.94
C THR A 114 -30.55 5.64 5.68
N THR A 115 -29.65 4.66 5.69
CA THR A 115 -29.91 3.30 6.23
C THR A 115 -29.04 2.94 7.45
N TRP A 116 -28.17 3.85 7.90
CA TRP A 116 -27.17 3.58 8.94
C TRP A 116 -27.70 2.83 10.17
N LYS A 117 -28.86 3.23 10.68
CA LYS A 117 -29.44 2.64 11.90
C LYS A 117 -29.84 1.17 11.73
N THR A 118 -30.31 0.80 10.53
CA THR A 118 -30.82 -0.54 10.20
C THR A 118 -29.75 -1.43 9.57
N ASP A 119 -28.68 -0.85 9.05
CA ASP A 119 -27.59 -1.59 8.42
C ASP A 119 -26.87 -2.54 9.38
N SER A 120 -26.39 -3.65 8.82
CA SER A 120 -25.51 -4.59 9.52
C SER A 120 -24.15 -3.94 9.81
N ALA A 121 -23.43 -4.43 10.83
CA ALA A 121 -22.09 -3.92 11.13
C ALA A 121 -21.13 -4.05 9.93
N LYS A 122 -21.23 -5.15 9.17
CA LYS A 122 -20.45 -5.39 7.95
C LYS A 122 -20.72 -4.35 6.86
N THR A 123 -21.99 -4.04 6.61
CA THR A 123 -22.38 -3.05 5.60
C THR A 123 -21.87 -1.65 5.97
N ARG A 124 -22.03 -1.26 7.23
CA ARG A 124 -21.50 0.01 7.73
C ARG A 124 -19.98 0.07 7.61
N LEU A 125 -19.28 -1.00 8.01
CA LEU A 125 -17.83 -1.08 7.91
C LEU A 125 -17.36 -0.86 6.48
N GLN A 126 -17.96 -1.53 5.50
CA GLN A 126 -17.58 -1.38 4.10
C GLN A 126 -17.77 0.05 3.59
N ALA A 127 -18.87 0.72 3.95
CA ALA A 127 -19.07 2.12 3.60
C ALA A 127 -17.97 3.01 4.20
N VAL A 128 -17.63 2.83 5.48
CA VAL A 128 -16.53 3.59 6.11
C VAL A 128 -15.19 3.26 5.50
N GLU A 129 -14.92 1.99 5.16
CA GLU A 129 -13.65 1.57 4.55
C GLU A 129 -13.47 2.13 3.14
N ALA A 130 -14.55 2.25 2.35
CA ALA A 130 -14.53 2.92 1.06
C ALA A 130 -14.08 4.38 1.24
N LEU A 131 -14.71 5.13 2.16
CA LEU A 131 -14.35 6.53 2.42
C LEU A 131 -12.95 6.68 3.05
N ALA A 132 -12.61 5.86 4.03
CA ALA A 132 -11.33 5.93 4.76
C ALA A 132 -10.13 5.42 3.95
N GLY A 133 -10.37 4.77 2.81
CA GLY A 133 -9.33 4.35 1.86
C GLY A 133 -8.56 5.55 1.33
N SER A 134 -9.29 6.50 0.74
CA SER A 134 -8.77 7.72 0.11
C SER A 134 -9.64 8.92 0.49
N PRO A 135 -9.67 9.31 1.78
CA PRO A 135 -10.68 10.23 2.28
C PRO A 135 -10.55 11.63 1.68
N GLN A 136 -11.70 12.24 1.44
CA GLN A 136 -11.87 13.61 0.96
C GLN A 136 -12.29 14.52 2.12
N ALA A 137 -12.07 15.83 1.99
CA ALA A 137 -12.35 16.78 3.08
C ALA A 137 -13.82 16.71 3.56
N GLU A 138 -14.75 16.48 2.62
CA GLU A 138 -16.19 16.37 2.86
C GLU A 138 -16.59 15.08 3.64
N ASP A 139 -15.69 14.11 3.77
CA ASP A 139 -15.92 12.91 4.59
C ASP A 139 -15.78 13.16 6.08
N GLY A 140 -15.15 14.28 6.47
CA GLY A 140 -14.70 14.51 7.84
C GLY A 140 -15.82 14.38 8.88
N GLU A 141 -16.94 15.07 8.67
CA GLU A 141 -18.07 15.05 9.61
C GLU A 141 -18.69 13.65 9.72
N PHE A 142 -18.87 12.96 8.59
CA PHE A 142 -19.40 11.59 8.57
C PHE A 142 -18.47 10.63 9.32
N LEU A 143 -17.16 10.68 9.05
CA LEU A 143 -16.17 9.84 9.72
C LEU A 143 -16.10 10.11 11.23
N LEU A 144 -16.14 11.37 11.66
CA LEU A 144 -16.18 11.71 13.08
C LEU A 144 -17.43 11.15 13.76
N SER A 145 -18.59 11.23 13.11
CA SER A 145 -19.83 10.65 13.64
C SER A 145 -19.76 9.13 13.83
N CYS A 146 -19.01 8.44 12.97
CA CYS A 146 -18.81 6.99 13.02
C CYS A 146 -17.94 6.53 14.20
N LEU A 147 -17.22 7.44 14.88
CA LEU A 147 -16.51 7.12 16.13
C LEU A 147 -17.47 6.75 17.28
N GLY A 148 -18.75 7.08 17.16
CA GLY A 148 -19.81 6.65 18.07
C GLY A 148 -20.51 5.35 17.69
N ASP A 149 -20.09 4.67 16.62
CA ASP A 149 -20.77 3.45 16.15
C ASP A 149 -20.67 2.30 17.17
N ARG A 150 -21.69 1.43 17.21
CA ARG A 150 -21.71 0.26 18.10
C ARG A 150 -20.63 -0.78 17.78
N SER A 151 -20.17 -0.86 16.52
CA SER A 151 -19.14 -1.80 16.08
C SER A 151 -17.74 -1.23 16.27
N LEU A 152 -16.87 -2.02 16.91
CA LEU A 152 -15.46 -1.66 17.10
C LEU A 152 -14.72 -1.48 15.76
N GLU A 153 -15.02 -2.33 14.77
CA GLU A 153 -14.37 -2.29 13.46
C GLU A 153 -14.74 -1.00 12.70
N VAL A 154 -16.02 -0.59 12.79
CA VAL A 154 -16.50 0.66 12.17
C VAL A 154 -15.79 1.86 12.79
N ARG A 155 -15.70 1.90 14.13
CA ARG A 155 -14.96 2.95 14.85
C ARG A 155 -13.48 2.99 14.48
N SER A 156 -12.84 1.82 14.33
CA SER A 156 -11.44 1.73 13.91
C SER A 156 -11.22 2.27 12.50
N ALA A 157 -12.08 1.90 11.54
CA ALA A 157 -12.01 2.40 10.17
C ALA A 157 -12.23 3.92 10.12
N ALA A 158 -13.20 4.41 10.88
CA ALA A 158 -13.51 5.84 11.00
C ALA A 158 -12.33 6.64 11.58
N ALA A 159 -11.71 6.14 12.66
CA ALA A 159 -10.54 6.75 13.27
C ALA A 159 -9.36 6.85 12.28
N ARG A 160 -9.10 5.79 11.50
CA ARG A 160 -8.07 5.83 10.45
C ARG A 160 -8.37 6.88 9.37
N GLY A 161 -9.62 6.98 8.94
CA GLY A 161 -10.05 8.00 7.98
C GLY A 161 -9.87 9.43 8.52
N ALA A 162 -10.34 9.69 9.74
CA ALA A 162 -10.19 10.97 10.42
C ALA A 162 -8.72 11.36 10.61
N ALA A 163 -7.87 10.39 10.99
CA ALA A 163 -6.43 10.57 11.08
C ALA A 163 -5.82 10.99 9.73
N LYS A 164 -6.11 10.26 8.64
CA LYS A 164 -5.63 10.58 7.29
C LYS A 164 -6.06 11.98 6.82
N LEU A 165 -7.27 12.41 7.17
CA LEU A 165 -7.76 13.76 6.87
C LEU A 165 -7.12 14.87 7.70
N ARG A 166 -6.32 14.53 8.72
CA ARG A 166 -5.67 15.50 9.60
C ARG A 166 -6.68 16.45 10.26
N ILE A 167 -7.83 15.91 10.67
CA ILE A 167 -8.87 16.68 11.36
C ILE A 167 -8.28 17.22 12.67
N PRO A 168 -8.21 18.57 12.88
CA PRO A 168 -7.47 19.15 13.99
C PRO A 168 -7.92 18.67 15.36
N GLU A 169 -9.23 18.64 15.64
CA GLU A 169 -9.76 18.30 16.96
C GLU A 169 -9.50 16.82 17.30
N PHE A 170 -9.65 15.95 16.29
CA PHE A 170 -9.33 14.53 16.42
C PHE A 170 -7.84 14.31 16.66
N GLU A 171 -6.99 15.00 15.90
CA GLU A 171 -5.54 14.86 16.02
C GLU A 171 -5.04 15.35 17.38
N GLU A 172 -5.53 16.49 17.87
CA GLU A 172 -5.18 16.98 19.21
C GLU A 172 -5.61 15.99 20.31
N GLU A 173 -6.84 15.47 20.23
CA GLU A 173 -7.35 14.52 21.23
C GLU A 173 -6.52 13.23 21.26
N VAL A 174 -6.28 12.62 20.09
CA VAL A 174 -5.51 11.38 19.97
C VAL A 174 -4.04 11.60 20.32
N PHE A 175 -3.46 12.74 19.93
CA PHE A 175 -2.08 13.06 20.26
C PHE A 175 -1.91 13.22 21.76
N ALA A 176 -2.73 14.04 22.43
CA ALA A 176 -2.67 14.22 23.88
C ALA A 176 -2.73 12.89 24.62
N LEU A 177 -3.61 11.98 24.17
CA LEU A 177 -3.73 10.63 24.72
C LEU A 177 -2.45 9.80 24.53
N ALA A 178 -1.83 9.83 23.35
CA ALA A 178 -0.59 9.09 23.12
C ALA A 178 0.62 9.67 23.85
N GLN A 179 0.63 10.98 24.14
CA GLN A 179 1.70 11.58 24.95
C GLN A 179 1.76 10.97 26.36
N GLU A 180 0.63 10.54 26.92
CA GLU A 180 0.60 9.85 28.21
C GLU A 180 1.38 8.52 28.20
N PHE A 181 1.60 7.93 27.02
CA PHE A 181 2.35 6.68 26.86
C PHE A 181 3.86 6.91 26.75
N VAL A 182 4.33 8.11 26.44
CA VAL A 182 5.74 8.33 26.08
C VAL A 182 6.40 9.22 27.11
N GLN A 183 7.44 8.71 27.75
CA GLN A 183 8.28 9.50 28.64
C GLN A 183 9.67 9.64 28.06
N TRP A 184 10.15 10.88 28.01
CA TRP A 184 11.45 11.22 27.42
C TRP A 184 12.57 11.26 28.46
N GLU A 185 12.26 11.58 29.72
CA GLU A 185 13.23 11.85 30.79
C GLU A 185 12.85 11.10 32.08
N PRO A 186 13.84 10.67 32.91
CA PRO A 186 15.29 10.74 32.69
C PRO A 186 15.82 9.68 31.70
N THR A 187 15.00 8.72 31.30
CA THR A 187 15.27 7.75 30.24
C THR A 187 14.03 7.57 29.37
N PHE A 188 14.23 7.34 28.08
CA PHE A 188 13.12 7.07 27.16
C PHE A 188 12.41 5.78 27.57
N SER A 189 11.09 5.86 27.79
CA SER A 189 10.25 4.71 28.06
C SER A 189 8.86 4.87 27.47
N VAL A 190 8.26 3.74 27.09
CA VAL A 190 6.86 3.66 26.69
C VAL A 190 6.09 3.09 27.86
N ARG A 191 5.47 3.98 28.63
CA ARG A 191 4.59 3.60 29.73
C ARG A 191 3.18 3.37 29.22
N VAL A 192 2.42 2.58 29.94
CA VAL A 192 1.01 2.42 29.66
C VAL A 192 0.24 2.94 30.87
N PRO A 193 -0.41 4.11 30.75
CA PRO A 193 -1.18 4.66 31.85
C PRO A 193 -2.34 3.72 32.23
N GLU A 194 -2.71 3.70 33.51
CA GLU A 194 -3.97 3.11 33.93
C GLU A 194 -5.11 3.98 33.39
N MET A 195 -5.92 3.43 32.50
CA MET A 195 -6.90 4.20 31.75
C MET A 195 -8.19 3.44 31.55
N ASP A 196 -9.30 4.20 31.57
CA ASP A 196 -10.64 3.69 31.23
C ASP A 196 -10.69 3.17 29.79
N ASP A 197 -11.10 1.91 29.64
CA ASP A 197 -11.25 1.20 28.37
C ASP A 197 -12.11 1.98 27.37
N LYS A 198 -13.10 2.74 27.85
CA LYS A 198 -14.02 3.51 27.00
C LYS A 198 -13.32 4.57 26.14
N ARG A 199 -12.20 5.14 26.62
CA ARG A 199 -11.44 6.15 25.87
C ARG A 199 -10.82 5.56 24.59
N PHE A 200 -10.36 4.31 24.65
CA PHE A 200 -9.74 3.60 23.53
C PHE A 200 -10.77 2.95 22.62
N GLU A 201 -11.88 2.47 23.20
CA GLU A 201 -12.94 1.85 22.45
C GLU A 201 -13.49 2.80 21.37
N ARG A 202 -13.56 4.12 21.65
CA ARG A 202 -13.93 5.16 20.68
C ARG A 202 -13.12 5.09 19.38
N TYR A 203 -11.85 4.70 19.45
CA TYR A 203 -10.93 4.60 18.32
C TYR A 203 -10.80 3.18 17.76
N GLY A 204 -11.70 2.27 18.14
CA GLY A 204 -11.69 0.90 17.67
C GLY A 204 -10.71 -0.01 18.41
N MET A 205 -10.24 0.38 19.61
CA MET A 205 -9.27 -0.39 20.40
C MET A 205 -9.93 -0.93 21.67
N ALA A 206 -10.31 -2.21 21.68
CA ALA A 206 -10.95 -2.84 22.83
C ALA A 206 -10.03 -3.82 23.58
N SER A 207 -10.35 -4.03 24.85
CA SER A 207 -9.82 -5.15 25.63
C SER A 207 -10.35 -6.49 25.10
N VAL A 208 -9.44 -7.44 24.87
CA VAL A 208 -9.83 -8.83 24.57
C VAL A 208 -9.94 -9.62 25.88
N LYS A 209 -11.12 -10.14 26.19
CA LYS A 209 -11.36 -10.93 27.43
C LYS A 209 -10.37 -12.11 27.52
N GLY A 210 -9.67 -12.23 28.65
CA GLY A 210 -8.70 -13.31 28.88
C GLY A 210 -7.32 -13.09 28.26
N ALA A 211 -7.11 -12.02 27.49
CA ALA A 211 -5.77 -11.66 27.03
C ALA A 211 -4.92 -11.13 28.19
N VAL A 212 -3.62 -11.43 28.17
CA VAL A 212 -2.67 -10.90 29.15
C VAL A 212 -2.66 -9.37 29.06
N HIS A 213 -2.80 -8.69 30.20
CA HIS A 213 -2.87 -7.23 30.27
C HIS A 213 -1.74 -6.53 29.51
N ALA A 214 -0.51 -7.07 29.54
CA ALA A 214 0.62 -6.53 28.78
C ALA A 214 0.37 -6.46 27.27
N TYR A 215 -0.26 -7.48 26.66
CA TYR A 215 -0.56 -7.48 25.22
C TYR A 215 -1.69 -6.52 24.85
N GLN A 216 -2.71 -6.40 25.70
CA GLN A 216 -3.78 -5.42 25.50
C GLN A 216 -3.24 -4.00 25.51
N ARG A 217 -2.33 -3.72 26.45
CA ARG A 217 -1.64 -2.44 26.59
C ARG A 217 -0.79 -2.10 25.37
N GLN A 218 0.00 -3.06 24.88
CA GLN A 218 0.77 -2.90 23.65
C GLN A 218 -0.11 -2.68 22.41
N GLY A 219 -1.25 -3.38 22.32
CA GLY A 219 -2.21 -3.22 21.23
C GLY A 219 -2.81 -1.81 21.18
N ARG A 220 -3.17 -1.24 22.33
CA ARG A 220 -3.66 0.15 22.42
C ARG A 220 -2.60 1.16 22.03
N PHE A 221 -1.38 1.00 22.53
CA PHE A 221 -0.26 1.85 22.15
C PHE A 221 -0.03 1.82 20.64
N ASN A 222 0.08 0.64 20.04
CA ASN A 222 0.25 0.48 18.59
C ASN A 222 -0.90 1.12 17.81
N GLY A 223 -2.13 0.89 18.25
CA GLY A 223 -3.33 1.43 17.62
C GLY A 223 -3.38 2.96 17.62
N LEU A 224 -3.15 3.59 18.77
CA LEU A 224 -3.19 5.06 18.89
C LEU A 224 -2.12 5.72 18.05
N MET A 225 -0.90 5.21 18.17
CA MET A 225 0.23 5.78 17.47
C MET A 225 0.10 5.66 15.94
N ALA A 226 -0.58 4.62 15.45
CA ALA A 226 -0.90 4.49 14.03
C ALA A 226 -1.83 5.60 13.51
N LEU A 227 -2.56 6.28 14.40
CA LEU A 227 -3.45 7.40 14.11
C LEU A 227 -2.76 8.77 14.24
N ILE A 228 -1.47 8.80 14.59
CA ILE A 228 -0.74 10.04 14.82
C ILE A 228 0.29 10.28 13.72
N PRO A 229 0.23 11.43 13.04
CA PRO A 229 1.26 11.84 12.09
C PRO A 229 2.64 11.87 12.76
N PRO A 230 3.66 11.17 12.22
CA PRO A 230 4.99 11.10 12.82
C PRO A 230 5.61 12.48 13.11
N VAL A 231 5.32 13.48 12.27
CA VAL A 231 5.76 14.87 12.44
C VAL A 231 5.37 15.48 13.80
N ARG A 232 4.27 15.04 14.41
CA ARG A 232 3.82 15.53 15.73
C ARG A 232 4.81 15.24 16.84
N TRP A 233 5.58 14.16 16.71
CA TRP A 233 6.60 13.80 17.69
C TRP A 233 7.82 14.72 17.67
N LEU A 234 8.04 15.49 16.58
CA LEU A 234 9.12 16.48 16.53
C LEU A 234 8.90 17.64 17.52
N ALA A 235 7.63 17.97 17.80
CA ALA A 235 7.28 19.05 18.72
C ALA A 235 7.44 18.68 20.21
N MET A 236 7.57 17.38 20.52
CA MET A 236 7.76 16.89 21.90
C MET A 236 9.20 16.90 22.37
N GLU A 237 10.12 17.39 21.55
CA GLU A 237 11.51 17.45 21.94
C GLU A 237 11.65 18.29 23.23
N PRO A 238 12.20 17.74 24.32
CA PRO A 238 12.45 18.52 25.52
C PRO A 238 13.34 19.70 25.15
N THR A 239 12.78 20.91 25.15
CA THR A 239 13.53 22.14 24.97
C THR A 239 14.33 22.41 26.24
N ALA A 240 15.45 21.72 26.42
CA ALA A 240 16.55 22.35 27.14
C ALA A 240 17.00 23.55 26.28
N PRO A 241 17.11 24.77 26.83
CA PRO A 241 17.64 25.88 26.08
C PRO A 241 19.02 25.49 25.53
N PRO A 242 19.28 25.68 24.22
CA PRO A 242 20.52 25.22 23.63
C PRO A 242 21.71 25.86 24.35
N SER A 243 22.68 25.02 24.73
CA SER A 243 23.91 25.51 25.37
C SER A 243 24.64 26.50 24.45
N LEU A 244 25.53 27.34 24.99
CA LEU A 244 26.32 28.27 24.18
C LEU A 244 27.08 27.53 23.04
N GLY A 245 27.56 26.32 23.31
CA GLY A 245 28.19 25.45 22.31
C GLY A 245 27.22 24.98 21.21
N GLN A 246 25.96 24.67 21.54
CA GLN A 246 24.92 24.32 20.56
C GLN A 246 24.47 25.51 19.72
N ARG A 247 24.49 26.74 20.26
CA ARG A 247 24.24 27.97 19.49
C ARG A 247 25.37 28.26 18.49
N LEU A 248 26.62 28.05 18.91
CA LEU A 248 27.78 28.20 18.02
C LEU A 248 27.82 27.09 16.95
N LEU A 249 27.49 25.85 17.30
CA LEU A 249 27.27 24.78 16.33
C LEU A 249 26.09 25.07 15.40
N GLY A 250 25.02 25.71 15.89
CA GLY A 250 23.88 26.17 15.08
C GLY A 250 24.28 27.21 14.02
N ALA A 251 25.19 28.11 14.37
CA ALA A 251 25.78 29.07 13.42
C ALA A 251 26.66 28.37 12.36
N VAL A 252 27.39 27.31 12.73
CA VAL A 252 28.15 26.46 11.79
C VAL A 252 27.23 25.52 10.97
N ARG A 253 26.03 25.22 11.47
CA ARG A 253 25.00 24.40 10.79
C ARG A 253 24.16 25.19 9.79
N GLN A 254 24.05 26.51 9.96
CA GLN A 254 23.45 27.37 8.92
C GLN A 254 24.28 27.35 7.62
N THR A 255 25.58 27.10 7.71
CA THR A 255 26.48 26.91 6.55
C THR A 255 26.52 25.46 6.04
N LEU A 256 26.06 24.48 6.81
CA LEU A 256 25.98 23.05 6.46
C LEU A 256 24.57 22.51 6.75
N GLY A 257 23.62 22.76 5.84
CA GLY A 257 22.33 22.05 5.72
C GLY A 257 21.49 21.91 7.00
N ALA A 258 20.61 22.88 7.26
CA ALA A 258 19.70 22.91 8.42
C ALA A 258 18.77 21.69 8.59
N ALA A 259 18.61 20.83 7.59
CA ALA A 259 17.69 19.68 7.62
C ALA A 259 18.08 18.60 8.66
N GLU A 260 19.37 18.41 8.97
CA GLU A 260 19.79 17.44 9.99
C GLU A 260 19.52 17.91 11.43
N ALA A 261 19.18 19.20 11.64
CA ALA A 261 19.13 19.80 12.97
C ALA A 261 17.78 19.67 13.68
N THR A 262 16.70 19.43 12.96
CA THR A 262 15.33 19.40 13.50
C THR A 262 14.45 18.31 12.88
N GLY A 263 15.04 17.41 12.08
CA GLY A 263 14.31 16.38 11.33
C GLY A 263 14.19 15.01 12.02
N PRO A 264 13.49 14.06 11.38
CA PRO A 264 13.25 12.70 11.89
C PRO A 264 14.51 11.97 12.37
N ALA A 265 15.61 12.07 11.62
CA ALA A 265 16.89 11.43 11.95
C ALA A 265 17.45 11.88 13.31
N ARG A 266 17.24 13.15 13.70
CA ARG A 266 17.67 13.65 15.02
C ARG A 266 16.86 13.03 16.14
N LEU A 267 15.53 12.96 15.97
CA LEU A 267 14.64 12.37 16.97
C LEU A 267 14.96 10.89 17.15
N LEU A 268 15.12 10.14 16.06
CA LEU A 268 15.49 8.72 16.09
C LEU A 268 16.79 8.45 16.85
N ARG A 269 17.82 9.31 16.73
CA ARG A 269 19.08 9.17 17.48
C ARG A 269 18.90 9.24 19.00
N ARG A 270 17.84 9.88 19.51
CA ARG A 270 17.54 10.00 20.96
C ARG A 270 16.74 8.83 21.50
N ILE A 271 16.06 8.09 20.63
CA ILE A 271 15.25 6.94 21.02
C ILE A 271 16.19 5.72 21.09
N PRO A 272 16.21 4.90 22.15
CA PRO A 272 17.05 3.70 22.23
C PRO A 272 16.68 2.67 21.15
N LYS A 273 17.63 1.95 20.56
CA LYS A 273 17.35 0.99 19.48
C LYS A 273 16.73 -0.34 19.97
N ASP A 274 16.68 -0.52 21.28
CA ASP A 274 16.24 -1.69 22.02
C ASP A 274 15.07 -1.36 22.96
N GLY A 275 14.49 -2.39 23.58
CA GLY A 275 13.38 -2.27 24.52
C GLY A 275 12.23 -1.42 23.99
N ASP A 276 11.76 -0.46 24.81
CA ASP A 276 10.67 0.46 24.48
C ASP A 276 10.96 1.34 23.26
N GLY A 277 12.22 1.69 23.03
CA GLY A 277 12.60 2.52 21.89
C GLY A 277 12.54 1.76 20.56
N ALA A 278 12.76 0.45 20.58
CA ALA A 278 12.52 -0.43 19.44
C ALA A 278 11.01 -0.51 19.13
N THR A 279 10.19 -0.71 20.17
CA THR A 279 8.73 -0.71 20.09
C THR A 279 8.19 0.59 19.49
N PHE A 280 8.66 1.73 19.99
CA PHE A 280 8.25 3.05 19.50
C PHE A 280 8.61 3.26 18.02
N ARG A 281 9.80 2.83 17.58
CA ARG A 281 10.20 2.88 16.17
C ARG A 281 9.34 2.02 15.26
N SER A 282 9.04 0.79 15.67
CA SER A 282 8.16 -0.10 14.90
C SER A 282 6.81 0.54 14.63
N VAL A 283 6.36 1.35 15.58
CA VAL A 283 5.08 2.01 15.52
C VAL A 283 5.14 3.29 14.68
N LEU A 284 6.21 4.09 14.81
CA LEU A 284 6.50 5.19 13.88
C LEU A 284 6.57 4.70 12.43
N LEU A 285 7.17 3.53 12.19
CA LEU A 285 7.24 2.89 10.87
C LEU A 285 5.84 2.66 10.29
N HIS A 286 4.92 2.14 11.10
CA HIS A 286 3.54 1.89 10.67
C HIS A 286 2.79 3.20 10.42
N ALA A 287 2.88 4.17 11.33
CA ALA A 287 2.26 5.49 11.19
C ALA A 287 2.76 6.19 9.91
N THR A 288 4.07 6.19 9.68
CA THR A 288 4.67 6.79 8.48
C THR A 288 4.08 6.20 7.19
N SER A 289 3.84 4.90 7.16
CA SER A 289 3.21 4.23 6.00
C SER A 289 1.76 4.69 5.79
N THR A 290 1.02 4.96 6.86
CA THR A 290 -0.36 5.48 6.81
C THR A 290 -0.42 6.92 6.31
N PHE A 291 0.52 7.78 6.74
CA PHE A 291 0.51 9.21 6.45
C PHE A 291 1.33 9.60 5.20
N GLY A 292 2.13 8.69 4.64
CA GLY A 292 2.93 8.97 3.45
C GLY A 292 4.07 9.98 3.70
N ASP A 293 4.56 10.10 4.94
CA ASP A 293 5.61 11.08 5.28
C ASP A 293 6.99 10.61 4.80
N VAL A 294 7.38 11.08 3.63
CA VAL A 294 8.61 10.67 2.93
C VAL A 294 9.87 10.90 3.76
N LEU A 295 9.96 12.02 4.49
CA LEU A 295 11.15 12.34 5.29
C LEU A 295 11.33 11.35 6.45
N TRP A 296 10.22 10.95 7.08
CA TRP A 296 10.22 9.92 8.10
C TRP A 296 10.52 8.54 7.52
N MET A 297 10.00 8.21 6.33
CA MET A 297 10.32 6.95 5.64
C MET A 297 11.81 6.84 5.37
N GLU A 298 12.42 7.88 4.79
CA GLU A 298 13.85 7.91 4.49
C GLU A 298 14.69 7.72 5.75
N ALA A 299 14.38 8.44 6.83
CA ALA A 299 15.14 8.34 8.08
C ALA A 299 15.03 6.95 8.75
N LEU A 300 13.83 6.35 8.73
CA LEU A 300 13.61 5.00 9.28
C LEU A 300 14.23 3.91 8.39
N LEU A 301 14.20 4.07 7.07
CA LEU A 301 14.87 3.15 6.14
C LEU A 301 16.38 3.21 6.33
N ASP A 302 16.97 4.40 6.43
CA ASP A 302 18.41 4.53 6.68
C ASP A 302 18.86 3.81 7.96
N GLU A 303 18.07 3.87 9.04
CA GLU A 303 18.38 3.17 10.29
C GLU A 303 18.09 1.65 10.21
N SER A 304 17.00 1.24 9.58
CA SER A 304 16.54 -0.16 9.52
C SER A 304 17.27 -1.02 8.49
N LEU A 305 17.82 -0.43 7.43
CA LEU A 305 18.68 -1.15 6.49
C LEU A 305 19.99 -1.59 7.15
N MET A 306 20.39 -0.90 8.22
CA MET A 306 21.54 -1.24 9.06
C MET A 306 21.19 -2.17 10.23
N ASN A 307 19.91 -2.47 10.50
CA ASN A 307 19.49 -3.25 11.67
C ASN A 307 18.32 -4.22 11.39
N PHE A 308 18.42 -5.46 11.86
CA PHE A 308 17.54 -6.58 11.47
C PHE A 308 16.10 -6.55 12.03
N ALA A 309 15.65 -5.45 12.64
CA ALA A 309 14.53 -5.49 13.56
C ALA A 309 13.13 -5.52 12.91
N TYR A 310 12.94 -4.98 11.70
CA TYR A 310 11.60 -4.83 11.09
C TYR A 310 11.56 -5.04 9.57
N SER A 311 10.38 -5.40 9.04
CA SER A 311 10.11 -5.49 7.60
C SER A 311 9.87 -4.10 7.02
N THR A 312 10.62 -3.73 5.99
CA THR A 312 10.54 -2.44 5.30
C THR A 312 9.71 -2.48 4.02
N HIS A 313 9.15 -3.65 3.65
CA HIS A 313 8.51 -3.87 2.35
C HIS A 313 7.37 -2.87 2.06
N GLY A 314 6.46 -2.65 3.02
CA GLY A 314 5.35 -1.72 2.84
C GLY A 314 5.79 -0.25 2.69
N MET A 315 6.87 0.14 3.36
CA MET A 315 7.40 1.50 3.31
C MET A 315 8.13 1.79 1.99
N LEU A 316 8.92 0.82 1.52
CA LEU A 316 9.61 0.94 0.22
C LEU A 316 8.62 1.17 -0.91
N SER A 317 7.51 0.43 -0.93
CA SER A 317 6.48 0.57 -1.97
C SER A 317 5.71 1.90 -1.90
N SER A 318 5.69 2.57 -0.75
CA SER A 318 5.00 3.86 -0.55
C SER A 318 5.85 5.09 -0.86
N LEU A 319 7.17 4.94 -1.00
CA LEU A 319 8.05 6.05 -1.36
C LEU A 319 7.78 6.53 -2.80
N PRO A 320 8.04 7.82 -3.13
CA PRO A 320 8.07 8.27 -4.52
C PRO A 320 9.04 7.44 -5.36
N ARG A 321 8.68 7.21 -6.62
CA ARG A 321 9.43 6.32 -7.53
C ARG A 321 10.92 6.66 -7.62
N GLU A 322 11.24 7.94 -7.75
CA GLU A 322 12.63 8.43 -7.79
C GLU A 322 13.42 8.04 -6.53
N LYS A 323 12.80 8.15 -5.35
CA LYS A 323 13.43 7.80 -4.06
C LYS A 323 13.63 6.30 -3.92
N GLN A 324 12.67 5.50 -4.36
CA GLN A 324 12.80 4.05 -4.40
C GLN A 324 14.00 3.63 -5.27
N GLU A 325 14.12 4.21 -6.46
CA GLU A 325 15.20 3.92 -7.41
C GLU A 325 16.57 4.38 -6.89
N ALA A 326 16.65 5.55 -6.28
CA ALA A 326 17.88 6.04 -5.65
C ALA A 326 18.34 5.10 -4.52
N LEU A 327 17.41 4.64 -3.68
CA LEU A 327 17.69 3.71 -2.59
C LEU A 327 18.14 2.34 -3.13
N ALA A 328 17.49 1.83 -4.17
CA ALA A 328 17.89 0.59 -4.83
C ALA A 328 19.30 0.68 -5.42
N ARG A 329 19.67 1.80 -6.06
CA ARG A 329 21.04 2.06 -6.55
C ARG A 329 22.07 2.08 -5.43
N ARG A 330 21.75 2.77 -4.32
CA ARG A 330 22.65 2.82 -3.15
C ARG A 330 22.84 1.42 -2.56
N ALA A 331 21.75 0.70 -2.30
CA ALA A 331 21.79 -0.65 -1.76
C ALA A 331 22.51 -1.63 -2.70
N TRP A 332 22.49 -1.38 -4.01
CA TRP A 332 23.29 -2.14 -4.97
C TRP A 332 24.79 -2.08 -4.70
N ASN A 333 25.32 -1.01 -4.12
CA ASN A 333 26.75 -0.92 -3.83
C ASN A 333 27.11 -1.38 -2.40
N GLU A 334 26.11 -1.72 -1.58
CA GLU A 334 26.32 -2.24 -0.23
C GLU A 334 26.50 -3.77 -0.22
N ASP A 335 26.57 -4.37 0.96
CA ASP A 335 26.73 -5.82 1.10
C ASP A 335 25.53 -6.59 0.50
N GLY A 336 25.70 -7.92 0.33
CA GLY A 336 24.64 -8.73 -0.29
C GLY A 336 23.34 -8.81 0.49
N ARG A 337 23.35 -8.57 1.82
CA ARG A 337 22.15 -8.64 2.65
C ARG A 337 21.31 -7.38 2.49
N THR A 338 21.92 -6.20 2.61
CA THR A 338 21.20 -4.94 2.43
C THR A 338 20.64 -4.82 1.03
N ARG A 339 21.45 -5.22 0.03
CA ARG A 339 21.02 -5.26 -1.36
C ARG A 339 19.76 -6.09 -1.56
N ALA A 340 19.71 -7.32 -1.06
CA ALA A 340 18.53 -8.18 -1.21
C ALA A 340 17.30 -7.63 -0.46
N ARG A 341 17.48 -7.05 0.73
CA ARG A 341 16.40 -6.50 1.56
C ARG A 341 15.76 -5.24 0.98
N VAL A 342 16.51 -4.42 0.27
CA VAL A 342 15.96 -3.24 -0.43
C VAL A 342 15.41 -3.65 -1.78
N PHE A 343 16.24 -4.36 -2.56
CA PHE A 343 15.98 -4.54 -3.97
C PHE A 343 14.80 -5.46 -4.24
N LEU A 344 14.70 -6.64 -3.59
CA LEU A 344 13.61 -7.58 -3.89
C LEU A 344 12.22 -6.99 -3.57
N PRO A 345 11.98 -6.38 -2.40
CA PRO A 345 10.75 -5.64 -2.12
C PRO A 345 10.40 -4.54 -3.12
N PHE A 346 11.40 -3.72 -3.48
CA PHE A 346 11.23 -2.64 -4.44
C PHE A 346 10.88 -3.18 -5.83
N ALA A 347 11.58 -4.23 -6.26
CA ALA A 347 11.50 -4.76 -7.60
C ALA A 347 10.18 -5.52 -7.84
N THR A 348 9.52 -5.97 -6.77
CA THR A 348 8.15 -6.53 -6.81
C THR A 348 7.04 -5.48 -6.63
N SER A 349 7.38 -4.20 -6.50
CA SER A 349 6.37 -3.13 -6.55
C SER A 349 5.67 -3.17 -7.92
N GLY A 350 4.34 -3.06 -7.93
CA GLY A 350 3.54 -3.10 -9.17
C GLY A 350 3.70 -1.87 -10.07
N GLN A 351 4.64 -0.96 -9.78
CA GLN A 351 4.87 0.27 -10.52
C GLN A 351 5.98 0.08 -11.56
N ALA A 352 5.79 0.67 -12.74
CA ALA A 352 6.83 0.71 -13.76
C ALA A 352 8.04 1.53 -13.30
N TRP A 353 9.23 1.10 -13.74
CA TRP A 353 10.53 1.69 -13.49
C TRP A 353 10.80 2.80 -14.50
N SER A 354 11.63 3.76 -14.12
CA SER A 354 12.08 4.76 -15.07
C SER A 354 12.93 4.13 -16.18
N PRO A 355 12.96 4.75 -17.38
CA PRO A 355 13.90 4.40 -18.45
C PRO A 355 15.35 4.33 -17.96
N ASP A 356 15.76 5.31 -17.16
CA ASP A 356 17.14 5.45 -16.68
C ASP A 356 17.51 4.38 -15.66
N PHE A 357 16.56 3.96 -14.83
CA PHE A 357 16.76 2.84 -13.92
C PHE A 357 16.84 1.51 -14.67
N THR A 358 15.94 1.31 -15.65
CA THR A 358 15.93 0.13 -16.51
C THR A 358 17.28 -0.03 -17.26
N ARG A 359 17.79 1.06 -17.86
CA ARG A 359 19.09 1.08 -18.55
C ARG A 359 20.28 0.83 -17.62
N TRP A 360 20.22 1.32 -16.39
CA TRP A 360 21.27 1.09 -15.40
C TRP A 360 21.28 -0.34 -14.87
N PHE A 361 20.11 -0.94 -14.67
CA PHE A 361 19.97 -2.19 -13.94
C PHE A 361 20.45 -3.41 -14.74
N ILE A 362 20.24 -3.42 -16.06
CA ILE A 362 20.66 -4.55 -16.91
C ILE A 362 22.18 -4.79 -16.87
N PRO A 363 23.05 -3.77 -17.08
CA PRO A 363 24.50 -3.93 -16.88
C PRO A 363 24.87 -4.37 -15.46
N ALA A 364 24.17 -3.86 -14.44
CA ALA A 364 24.43 -4.19 -13.05
C ALA A 364 24.16 -5.68 -12.75
N LEU A 365 23.11 -6.27 -13.32
CA LEU A 365 22.83 -7.70 -13.21
C LEU A 365 23.81 -8.56 -13.99
N ILE A 366 24.25 -8.12 -15.17
CA ILE A 366 25.29 -8.83 -15.92
C ILE A 366 26.57 -8.92 -15.08
N ALA A 367 26.97 -7.81 -14.44
CA ALA A 367 28.11 -7.81 -13.53
C ALA A 367 27.91 -8.75 -12.34
N GLU A 368 26.70 -8.79 -11.76
CA GLU A 368 26.36 -9.69 -10.66
C GLU A 368 26.41 -11.18 -11.05
N SER A 369 25.95 -11.52 -12.26
CA SER A 369 25.98 -12.89 -12.78
C SER A 369 27.40 -13.44 -12.89
N ARG A 370 28.40 -12.56 -13.05
CA ARG A 370 29.81 -12.91 -13.23
C ARG A 370 30.56 -13.10 -11.91
N LEU A 371 29.93 -12.86 -10.77
CA LEU A 371 30.55 -13.10 -9.47
C LEU A 371 30.66 -14.61 -9.21
N GLU A 372 31.72 -15.03 -8.54
CA GLU A 372 31.89 -16.44 -8.11
C GLU A 372 30.72 -16.93 -7.25
N ARG A 373 30.10 -16.01 -6.49
CA ARG A 373 28.90 -16.25 -5.69
C ARG A 373 27.90 -15.11 -5.92
N PRO A 374 27.04 -15.21 -6.94
CA PRO A 374 25.98 -14.23 -7.16
C PRO A 374 25.07 -14.15 -5.94
N ARG A 375 24.67 -12.94 -5.56
CA ARG A 375 23.83 -12.70 -4.37
C ARG A 375 22.35 -12.86 -4.66
N PHE A 376 21.98 -12.97 -5.93
CA PHE A 376 20.61 -13.20 -6.37
C PHE A 376 20.51 -14.50 -7.14
N TYR A 377 19.38 -15.18 -6.95
CA TYR A 377 18.99 -16.32 -7.78
C TYR A 377 18.20 -15.80 -8.98
N PRO A 378 18.49 -16.26 -10.21
CA PRO A 378 17.76 -15.82 -11.40
C PRO A 378 16.24 -15.95 -11.25
N ASP A 379 15.76 -17.01 -10.60
CA ASP A 379 14.33 -17.24 -10.40
C ASP A 379 13.66 -16.17 -9.52
N SER A 380 14.36 -15.61 -8.53
CA SER A 380 13.79 -14.53 -7.69
C SER A 380 13.66 -13.20 -8.44
N LEU A 381 14.20 -13.12 -9.66
CA LEU A 381 14.17 -11.94 -10.51
C LEU A 381 13.21 -12.10 -11.70
N ARG A 382 12.57 -13.26 -11.92
CA ARG A 382 11.73 -13.47 -13.12
C ARG A 382 10.64 -12.43 -13.28
N SER A 383 9.93 -12.10 -12.21
CA SER A 383 8.82 -11.15 -12.23
C SER A 383 9.24 -9.71 -12.49
N LEU A 384 10.53 -9.37 -12.51
CA LEU A 384 10.99 -7.98 -12.61
C LEU A 384 10.78 -7.35 -13.98
N ALA A 385 10.73 -8.15 -15.05
CA ALA A 385 10.36 -7.63 -16.36
C ALA A 385 8.98 -6.97 -16.38
N MET A 386 8.11 -7.29 -15.41
CA MET A 386 6.83 -6.62 -15.24
C MET A 386 6.98 -5.14 -14.87
N ALA A 387 8.07 -4.77 -14.22
CA ALA A 387 8.27 -3.40 -13.78
C ALA A 387 9.20 -2.62 -14.73
N MET A 388 9.88 -3.25 -15.69
CA MET A 388 10.77 -2.56 -16.61
C MET A 388 10.05 -1.64 -17.60
N ASP A 389 10.69 -0.52 -17.94
CA ASP A 389 10.28 0.32 -19.06
C ASP A 389 10.54 -0.43 -20.38
N LEU A 390 9.49 -0.55 -21.19
CA LEU A 390 9.47 -1.37 -22.38
C LEU A 390 10.23 -0.75 -23.55
N ASP A 391 10.37 0.55 -23.62
CA ASP A 391 11.06 1.22 -24.72
C ASP A 391 12.55 1.39 -24.41
N ALA A 392 12.90 1.47 -23.12
CA ALA A 392 14.27 1.63 -22.65
C ALA A 392 15.06 0.32 -22.48
N ALA A 393 14.40 -0.84 -22.51
CA ALA A 393 15.04 -2.12 -22.27
C ALA A 393 15.91 -2.58 -23.46
N GLU A 394 17.22 -2.62 -23.25
CA GLU A 394 18.22 -3.19 -24.15
C GLU A 394 18.94 -4.35 -23.46
N PHE A 395 19.04 -5.50 -24.13
CA PHE A 395 19.71 -6.69 -23.63
C PHE A 395 20.94 -7.00 -24.47
N PRO A 396 22.15 -6.62 -24.02
CA PRO A 396 23.36 -6.83 -24.81
C PRO A 396 23.61 -8.33 -25.03
N ALA A 397 24.21 -8.66 -26.17
CA ALA A 397 24.67 -10.02 -26.47
C ALA A 397 25.97 -10.29 -25.72
N VAL A 398 25.85 -10.77 -24.49
CA VAL A 398 26.99 -11.11 -23.62
C VAL A 398 26.83 -12.53 -23.09
N GLU A 399 27.97 -13.19 -22.84
CA GLU A 399 27.99 -14.47 -22.15
C GLU A 399 27.63 -14.28 -20.67
N LEU A 400 26.66 -15.06 -20.18
CA LEU A 400 26.16 -15.04 -18.81
C LEU A 400 26.51 -16.34 -18.10
N ALA A 401 26.49 -16.31 -16.76
CA ALA A 401 26.64 -17.52 -15.98
C ALA A 401 25.43 -18.47 -16.16
N PRO A 402 25.62 -19.80 -16.03
CA PRO A 402 24.54 -20.77 -16.12
C PRO A 402 23.33 -20.40 -15.26
N GLY A 403 22.13 -20.44 -15.84
CA GLY A 403 20.87 -20.08 -15.20
C GLY A 403 20.41 -18.63 -15.43
N TRP A 404 21.32 -17.70 -15.76
CA TRP A 404 20.97 -16.31 -16.05
C TRP A 404 20.46 -16.10 -17.49
N ASP A 405 20.89 -16.92 -18.45
CA ASP A 405 20.37 -16.88 -19.83
C ASP A 405 18.86 -17.09 -19.92
N GLY A 406 18.34 -18.04 -19.11
CA GLY A 406 16.91 -18.32 -19.05
C GLY A 406 16.10 -17.12 -18.54
N LEU A 407 16.63 -16.39 -17.55
CA LEU A 407 16.01 -15.18 -17.02
C LEU A 407 15.91 -14.09 -18.11
N PHE A 408 17.02 -13.80 -18.79
CA PHE A 408 17.06 -12.76 -19.82
C PHE A 408 16.18 -13.12 -21.03
N ASN A 409 16.10 -14.40 -21.41
CA ASN A 409 15.18 -14.86 -22.43
C ASN A 409 13.71 -14.68 -22.03
N HIS A 410 13.36 -15.04 -20.78
CA HIS A 410 12.02 -14.79 -20.24
C HIS A 410 11.66 -13.30 -20.27
N TRP A 411 12.58 -12.42 -19.85
CA TRP A 411 12.35 -10.97 -19.89
C TRP A 411 12.17 -10.44 -21.31
N ARG A 412 12.98 -10.89 -22.27
CA ARG A 412 12.81 -10.56 -23.69
C ARG A 412 11.42 -10.98 -24.20
N GLN A 413 10.94 -12.17 -23.84
CA GLN A 413 9.60 -12.65 -24.22
C GLN A 413 8.49 -11.77 -23.63
N VAL A 414 8.59 -11.46 -22.33
CA VAL A 414 7.64 -10.56 -21.64
C VAL A 414 7.59 -9.18 -22.28
N ILE A 415 8.76 -8.58 -22.56
CA ILE A 415 8.85 -7.25 -23.17
C ILE A 415 8.34 -7.29 -24.61
N ALA A 416 8.69 -8.33 -25.38
CA ALA A 416 8.19 -8.52 -26.74
C ALA A 416 6.65 -8.67 -26.75
N LEU A 417 6.09 -9.42 -25.80
CA LEU A 417 4.65 -9.54 -25.62
C LEU A 417 4.02 -8.16 -25.38
N ARG A 418 4.52 -7.40 -24.40
CA ARG A 418 3.97 -6.07 -24.10
C ARG A 418 4.11 -5.09 -25.27
N ARG A 419 5.26 -5.07 -25.95
CA ARG A 419 5.46 -4.27 -27.17
C ARG A 419 4.50 -4.68 -28.28
N SER A 420 4.22 -5.97 -28.43
CA SER A 420 3.24 -6.45 -29.42
C SER A 420 1.80 -6.17 -28.97
N ILE A 421 1.46 -6.19 -27.69
CA ILE A 421 0.16 -5.70 -27.22
C ILE A 421 -0.03 -4.23 -27.65
N LEU A 422 0.99 -3.39 -27.46
CA LEU A 422 0.95 -1.98 -27.89
C LEU A 422 0.91 -1.79 -29.42
N ARG A 423 1.48 -2.72 -30.20
CA ARG A 423 1.64 -2.58 -31.67
C ARG A 423 0.61 -3.33 -32.52
N THR A 424 -0.02 -4.39 -32.02
CA THR A 424 -0.66 -5.42 -32.88
C THR A 424 -2.14 -5.65 -32.66
N LEU A 425 -2.85 -4.89 -31.81
CA LEU A 425 -4.29 -5.11 -31.66
C LEU A 425 -5.13 -4.24 -32.61
N PRO A 426 -5.93 -4.85 -33.51
CA PRO A 426 -6.96 -4.14 -34.25
C PRO A 426 -8.05 -3.70 -33.28
N THR A 427 -8.22 -2.38 -33.25
CA THR A 427 -9.27 -1.57 -32.65
C THR A 427 -10.64 -2.26 -32.50
N ILE A 428 -11.04 -2.55 -31.26
CA ILE A 428 -12.45 -2.45 -30.85
C ILE A 428 -12.47 -1.50 -29.64
N PRO A 429 -12.61 -0.17 -29.86
CA PRO A 429 -12.83 0.75 -28.75
C PRO A 429 -14.10 0.34 -27.99
N LYS A 430 -14.10 0.55 -26.66
CA LYS A 430 -15.32 0.45 -25.87
C LYS A 430 -16.38 1.40 -26.47
N PRO A 431 -17.59 0.93 -26.82
CA PRO A 431 -18.76 1.81 -26.82
C PRO A 431 -18.98 2.37 -25.41
#